data_AF-A0AAW6EA77-F1
#
_entry.id   AF-A0AAW6EA77-F1
#
_cell.length_a   1.000
_cell.length_b   1.000
_cell.length_c   1.000
_cell.angle_alpha   90.00
_cell.angle_beta   90.00
_cell.angle_gamma   90.00
#
_symmetry.space_group_name_H-M   'P 1'
#
loop_
_entity.id
_entity.type
_entity.pdbx_description
1 polymer ?
#
loop_
_entity_poly.entity_id
_entity_poly.type
_entity_poly.pdbx_seq_one_letter_code
_entity_poly.pdbx_strand_id
1 'polypeptide(L)'
;MKNSADFELYDKIKKYRRSILKTSVLVLFVACLLVYACACYYSGVNAFQKEAQLCSAINAEADQNVAAFMKKMEDTAKLIMGNEDYAKYDPTDTSKSEFAVLNEENVLTERLIELSTLGNYTDFGIVSSNEHNVGKITDGTKDIFDDEIYKRVSDLMGDSKIKWFTGQDDNYRRVYFAGRINDDLIFISSVFSTEFDLVFLPSDNYSEINTMLCDDDGRIIYANDGKSVVGEKLDEKLSKFLEGGTGVTVSDMTTICAIDDCSDDWVVITTVDMSDTLRHYVKTGLKCLGIFICCAVIFIMISAAAAADNDPQNGPKFGKYPKVDENTGLFTAEYTENSIMDKMETCISGSTIAFIIVKITNLELIRLNYGEEIVAEAERKVAEILVENRKEGDICGIFREGEFALFADHTNFDLVRAYGNVRAYVKELNDKLKECCLDDDRGYIKCAVGASVYPETSDDYDELYEMAEKACEKAEHSEDARAVIYDKKEEEVSRS
;
A
#
# COMPACT_ATOMS: atom_id res chain seq x y z
N MET A 1 -40.59 -5.92 44.64
CA MET A 1 -40.10 -7.03 43.77
C MET A 1 -39.74 -6.60 42.34
N LYS A 2 -40.23 -5.47 41.78
CA LYS A 2 -39.84 -4.96 40.45
C LYS A 2 -38.33 -4.64 40.31
N ASN A 3 -37.69 -4.08 41.34
CA ASN A 3 -36.27 -3.67 41.29
C ASN A 3 -35.23 -4.81 41.10
N SER A 4 -35.60 -6.07 41.33
CA SER A 4 -34.65 -7.21 41.20
C SER A 4 -34.48 -7.66 39.75
N ALA A 5 -35.54 -7.56 38.95
CA ALA A 5 -35.53 -8.00 37.55
C ALA A 5 -34.82 -6.98 36.64
N ASP A 6 -35.00 -5.69 36.93
CA ASP A 6 -34.33 -4.60 36.20
C ASP A 6 -32.81 -4.61 36.44
N PHE A 7 -32.37 -5.01 37.65
CA PHE A 7 -30.94 -5.12 37.99
C PHE A 7 -30.26 -6.31 37.29
N GLU A 8 -30.93 -7.47 37.19
CA GLU A 8 -30.43 -8.62 36.42
C GLU A 8 -30.38 -8.35 34.91
N LEU A 9 -31.37 -7.63 34.38
CA LEU A 9 -31.41 -7.25 32.97
C LEU A 9 -30.28 -6.28 32.63
N TYR A 10 -30.04 -5.28 33.50
CA TYR A 10 -28.95 -4.32 33.37
C TYR A 10 -27.56 -4.98 33.41
N ASP A 11 -27.35 -5.93 34.33
CA ASP A 11 -26.06 -6.62 34.46
C ASP A 11 -25.81 -7.58 33.28
N LYS A 12 -26.86 -8.21 32.76
CA LYS A 12 -26.80 -8.98 31.49
C LYS A 12 -26.43 -8.09 30.31
N ILE A 13 -27.04 -6.90 30.17
CA ILE A 13 -26.73 -5.94 29.10
C ILE A 13 -25.27 -5.44 29.20
N LYS A 14 -24.78 -5.15 30.42
CA LYS A 14 -23.38 -4.75 30.68
C LYS A 14 -22.39 -5.85 30.28
N LYS A 15 -22.70 -7.11 30.62
CA LYS A 15 -21.90 -8.29 30.25
C LYS A 15 -21.91 -8.53 28.74
N TYR A 16 -23.07 -8.33 28.09
CA TYR A 16 -23.20 -8.41 26.63
C TYR A 16 -22.41 -7.33 25.91
N ARG A 17 -22.47 -6.06 26.34
CA ARG A 17 -21.68 -4.96 25.77
C ARG A 17 -20.18 -5.19 25.90
N ARG A 18 -19.70 -5.62 27.06
CA ARG A 18 -18.28 -6.00 27.26
C ARG A 18 -17.87 -7.20 26.41
N SER A 19 -18.76 -8.17 26.21
CA SER A 19 -18.49 -9.32 25.35
C SER A 19 -18.36 -8.87 23.89
N ILE A 20 -19.33 -8.09 23.38
CA ILE A 20 -19.31 -7.57 22.00
C ILE A 20 -18.05 -6.77 21.73
N LEU A 21 -17.68 -5.84 22.62
CA LEU A 21 -16.47 -5.02 22.47
C LEU A 21 -15.21 -5.89 22.38
N LYS A 22 -15.07 -6.91 23.23
CA LYS A 22 -13.94 -7.85 23.18
C LYS A 22 -13.91 -8.64 21.87
N THR A 23 -15.05 -9.12 21.39
CA THR A 23 -15.13 -9.85 20.12
C THR A 23 -14.79 -8.94 18.94
N SER A 24 -15.30 -7.70 18.93
CA SER A 24 -15.01 -6.72 17.87
C SER A 24 -13.52 -6.35 17.80
N VAL A 25 -12.89 -6.10 18.95
CA VAL A 25 -11.44 -5.81 19.02
C VAL A 25 -10.62 -7.02 18.58
N LEU A 26 -11.01 -8.24 18.97
CA LEU A 26 -10.35 -9.47 18.54
C LEU A 26 -10.44 -9.66 17.02
N VAL A 27 -11.63 -9.46 16.44
CA VAL A 27 -11.86 -9.58 14.99
C VAL A 27 -11.02 -8.55 14.24
N LEU A 28 -10.99 -7.29 14.70
CA LEU A 28 -10.17 -6.24 14.09
C LEU A 28 -8.67 -6.60 14.16
N PHE A 29 -8.20 -7.08 15.30
CA PHE A 29 -6.82 -7.49 15.49
C PHE A 29 -6.43 -8.63 14.54
N VAL A 30 -7.28 -9.67 14.43
CA VAL A 30 -7.06 -10.79 13.52
C VAL A 30 -7.06 -10.31 12.06
N ALA A 31 -7.99 -9.42 11.68
CA ALA A 31 -8.04 -8.87 10.33
C ALA A 31 -6.77 -8.09 9.99
N CYS A 32 -6.29 -7.23 10.88
CA CYS A 32 -5.05 -6.49 10.67
C CYS A 32 -3.81 -7.40 10.65
N LEU A 33 -3.78 -8.47 11.47
CA LEU A 33 -2.69 -9.44 11.47
C LEU A 33 -2.64 -10.23 10.15
N LEU A 34 -3.81 -10.60 9.60
CA LEU A 34 -3.91 -11.21 8.27
C LEU A 34 -3.42 -10.27 7.17
N VAL A 35 -3.84 -9.00 7.19
CA VAL A 35 -3.37 -8.00 6.21
C VAL A 35 -1.86 -7.82 6.29
N TYR A 36 -1.31 -7.75 7.51
CA TYR A 36 0.13 -7.66 7.73
C TYR A 36 0.87 -8.90 7.19
N ALA A 37 0.39 -10.11 7.49
CA ALA A 37 0.99 -11.35 7.01
C ALA A 37 0.97 -11.43 5.48
N CYS A 38 -0.16 -11.06 4.86
CA CYS A 38 -0.29 -10.98 3.41
C CYS A 38 0.66 -9.94 2.80
N ALA A 39 0.81 -8.76 3.42
CA ALA A 39 1.70 -7.71 2.95
C ALA A 39 3.18 -8.14 3.02
N CYS A 40 3.60 -8.78 4.12
CA CYS A 40 4.95 -9.32 4.25
C CYS A 40 5.22 -10.42 3.22
N TYR A 41 4.28 -11.34 3.02
CA TYR A 41 4.39 -12.39 2.01
C TYR A 41 4.50 -11.81 0.60
N TYR A 42 3.59 -10.91 0.22
CA TYR A 42 3.58 -10.29 -1.11
C TYR A 42 4.82 -9.45 -1.37
N SER A 43 5.30 -8.70 -0.37
CA SER A 43 6.54 -7.94 -0.47
C SER A 43 7.76 -8.84 -0.69
N GLY A 44 7.87 -9.94 0.05
CA GLY A 44 8.97 -10.90 -0.10
C GLY A 44 8.96 -11.59 -1.46
N VAL A 45 7.80 -12.09 -1.89
CA VAL A 45 7.63 -12.75 -3.20
C VAL A 45 7.94 -11.77 -4.34
N ASN A 46 7.44 -10.54 -4.28
CA ASN A 46 7.72 -9.55 -5.32
C ASN A 46 9.19 -9.15 -5.38
N ALA A 47 9.87 -9.03 -4.24
CA ALA A 47 11.30 -8.77 -4.21
C ALA A 47 12.05 -9.90 -4.89
N PHE A 48 11.73 -11.14 -4.52
CA PHE A 48 12.33 -12.33 -5.12
C PHE A 48 12.10 -12.42 -6.64
N GLN A 49 10.87 -12.13 -7.09
CA GLN A 49 10.54 -12.16 -8.51
C GLN A 49 11.28 -11.08 -9.31
N LYS A 50 11.44 -9.87 -8.75
CA LYS A 50 12.21 -8.80 -9.38
C LYS A 50 13.70 -9.15 -9.50
N GLU A 51 14.28 -9.71 -8.44
CA GLU A 51 15.67 -10.15 -8.45
C GLU A 51 15.88 -11.33 -9.41
N ALA A 52 14.90 -12.23 -9.53
CA ALA A 52 14.92 -13.30 -10.52
C ALA A 52 14.87 -12.77 -11.96
N GLN A 53 14.05 -11.75 -12.22
CA GLN A 53 14.01 -11.08 -13.53
C GLN A 53 15.32 -10.36 -13.85
N LEU A 54 15.92 -9.68 -12.86
CA LEU A 54 17.22 -9.02 -13.01
C LEU A 54 18.33 -10.05 -13.29
N CYS A 55 18.39 -11.12 -12.50
CA CYS A 55 19.33 -12.23 -12.69
C CYS A 55 19.23 -12.83 -14.10
N SER A 56 18.01 -13.11 -14.57
CA SER A 56 17.76 -13.58 -15.93
C SER A 56 18.22 -12.61 -17.01
N ALA A 57 17.97 -11.32 -16.84
CA ALA A 57 18.34 -10.29 -17.81
C ALA A 57 19.86 -10.15 -17.91
N ILE A 58 20.55 -10.18 -16.77
CA ILE A 58 22.02 -10.15 -16.72
C ILE A 58 22.61 -11.41 -17.35
N ASN A 59 22.02 -12.58 -17.08
CA ASN A 59 22.48 -13.83 -17.68
C ASN A 59 22.36 -13.82 -19.20
N ALA A 60 21.21 -13.36 -19.73
CA ALA A 60 20.99 -13.25 -21.16
C ALA A 60 21.91 -12.20 -21.82
N GLU A 61 22.22 -11.10 -21.12
CA GLU A 61 23.20 -10.11 -21.59
C GLU A 61 24.62 -10.72 -21.61
N ALA A 62 24.98 -11.47 -20.57
CA ALA A 62 26.27 -12.15 -20.47
C ALA A 62 26.44 -13.20 -21.59
N ASP A 63 25.42 -14.02 -21.86
CA ASP A 63 25.42 -14.95 -23.00
C ASP A 63 25.62 -14.21 -24.34
N GLN A 64 24.88 -13.12 -24.57
CA GLN A 64 25.04 -12.31 -25.78
C GLN A 64 26.46 -11.72 -25.90
N ASN A 65 27.05 -11.28 -24.78
CA ASN A 65 28.40 -10.74 -24.77
C ASN A 65 29.44 -11.83 -25.07
N VAL A 66 29.30 -13.02 -24.48
CA VAL A 66 30.17 -14.18 -24.75
C VAL A 66 30.05 -14.57 -26.23
N ALA A 67 28.83 -14.70 -26.75
CA ALA A 67 28.60 -15.00 -28.16
C ALA A 67 29.19 -13.94 -29.09
N ALA A 68 29.09 -12.65 -28.75
CA ALA A 68 29.68 -11.56 -29.52
C ALA A 68 31.21 -11.60 -29.50
N PHE A 69 31.81 -11.90 -28.34
CA PHE A 69 33.25 -12.09 -28.19
C PHE A 69 33.76 -13.24 -29.07
N MET A 70 33.12 -14.40 -28.96
CA MET A 70 33.47 -15.59 -29.75
C MET A 70 33.32 -15.30 -31.25
N LYS A 71 32.21 -14.70 -31.66
CA LYS A 71 31.98 -14.33 -33.06
C LYS A 71 33.04 -13.39 -33.61
N LYS A 72 33.53 -12.43 -32.82
CA LYS A 72 34.62 -11.52 -33.26
C LYS A 72 35.91 -12.31 -33.56
N MET A 73 36.25 -13.29 -32.73
CA MET A 73 37.41 -14.15 -32.92
C MET A 73 37.23 -15.05 -34.15
N GLU A 74 36.07 -15.64 -34.32
CA GLU A 74 35.72 -16.42 -35.52
C GLU A 74 35.78 -15.60 -36.80
N ASP A 75 35.23 -14.39 -36.80
CA ASP A 75 35.23 -13.54 -37.99
C ASP A 75 36.65 -13.10 -38.35
N THR A 76 37.52 -12.88 -37.34
CA THR A 76 38.95 -12.65 -37.56
C THR A 76 39.62 -13.89 -38.17
N ALA A 77 39.30 -15.09 -37.69
CA ALA A 77 39.84 -16.34 -38.21
C ALA A 77 39.35 -16.64 -39.64
N LYS A 78 38.09 -16.34 -39.96
CA LYS A 78 37.51 -16.51 -41.31
C LYS A 78 38.24 -15.69 -42.37
N LEU A 79 38.81 -14.53 -42.02
CA LEU A 79 39.66 -13.76 -42.94
C LEU A 79 40.91 -14.53 -43.38
N ILE A 80 41.39 -15.46 -42.54
CA ILE A 80 42.55 -16.31 -42.81
C ILE A 80 42.08 -17.58 -43.53
N MET A 81 41.10 -18.28 -42.95
CA MET A 81 40.59 -19.52 -43.51
C MET A 81 39.97 -19.35 -44.90
N GLY A 82 39.44 -18.17 -45.21
CA GLY A 82 38.87 -17.85 -46.52
C GLY A 82 39.87 -17.36 -47.56
N ASN A 83 41.14 -17.17 -47.21
CA ASN A 83 42.16 -16.70 -48.15
C ASN A 83 42.78 -17.89 -48.89
N GLU A 84 42.60 -17.94 -50.21
CA GLU A 84 43.12 -19.01 -51.06
C GLU A 84 44.64 -19.14 -51.03
N ASP A 85 45.37 -18.05 -50.75
CA ASP A 85 46.84 -18.10 -50.71
C ASP A 85 47.32 -18.86 -49.47
N TYR A 86 46.60 -18.76 -48.35
CA TYR A 86 46.95 -19.47 -47.12
C TYR A 86 46.57 -20.95 -47.20
N ALA A 87 45.48 -21.28 -47.90
CA ALA A 87 45.06 -22.66 -48.12
C ALA A 87 46.01 -23.45 -49.03
N LYS A 88 46.90 -22.78 -49.78
CA LYS A 88 47.92 -23.38 -50.65
C LYS A 88 49.28 -23.55 -49.97
N TYR A 89 49.42 -23.07 -48.74
CA TYR A 89 50.64 -23.25 -47.97
C TYR A 89 50.88 -24.74 -47.72
N ASP A 90 52.07 -25.22 -48.09
CA ASP A 90 52.48 -26.60 -47.85
C ASP A 90 53.95 -26.59 -47.43
N PRO A 91 54.25 -26.81 -46.13
CA PRO A 91 55.61 -26.85 -45.63
C PRO A 91 56.38 -28.10 -46.06
N THR A 92 55.72 -29.07 -46.70
CA THR A 92 56.33 -30.29 -47.22
C THR A 92 56.59 -30.25 -48.73
N ASP A 93 56.29 -29.13 -49.40
CA ASP A 93 56.48 -28.97 -50.85
C ASP A 93 57.98 -28.93 -51.22
N THR A 94 58.52 -30.11 -51.53
CA THR A 94 59.91 -30.30 -51.97
C THR A 94 60.23 -29.68 -53.34
N SER A 95 59.24 -29.11 -54.06
CA SER A 95 59.48 -28.43 -55.34
C SER A 95 60.01 -27.00 -55.18
N LYS A 96 59.83 -26.39 -54.00
CA LYS A 96 60.31 -25.04 -53.66
C LYS A 96 61.72 -25.09 -53.07
N SER A 97 62.51 -24.04 -53.30
CA SER A 97 63.80 -23.89 -52.63
C SER A 97 63.61 -23.50 -51.16
N GLU A 98 64.55 -23.88 -50.30
CA GLU A 98 64.52 -23.53 -48.86
C GLU A 98 64.35 -22.02 -48.63
N PHE A 99 65.01 -21.19 -49.44
CA PHE A 99 64.83 -19.74 -49.39
C PHE A 99 63.43 -19.27 -49.79
N ALA A 100 62.80 -19.93 -50.78
CA ALA A 100 61.45 -19.59 -51.21
C ALA A 100 60.41 -19.94 -50.13
N VAL A 101 60.55 -21.11 -49.50
CA VAL A 101 59.70 -21.54 -48.36
C VAL A 101 59.85 -20.56 -47.21
N LEU A 102 61.08 -20.25 -46.79
CA LEU A 102 61.32 -19.30 -45.69
C LEU A 102 60.73 -17.91 -45.98
N ASN A 103 60.81 -17.44 -47.23
CA ASN A 103 60.22 -16.15 -47.61
C ASN A 103 58.69 -16.17 -47.59
N GLU A 104 58.05 -17.26 -48.04
CA GLU A 104 56.60 -17.46 -47.95
C GLU A 104 56.13 -17.50 -46.49
N GLU A 105 56.84 -18.23 -45.63
CA GLU A 105 56.56 -18.31 -44.19
C GLU A 105 56.71 -16.97 -43.47
N ASN A 106 57.74 -16.18 -43.82
CA ASN A 106 57.93 -14.85 -43.26
C ASN A 106 56.75 -13.93 -43.63
N VAL A 107 56.34 -13.92 -44.91
CA VAL A 107 55.20 -13.11 -45.38
C VAL A 107 53.90 -13.54 -44.68
N LEU A 108 53.68 -14.85 -44.55
CA LEU A 108 52.50 -15.40 -43.87
C LEU A 108 52.51 -15.06 -42.37
N THR A 109 53.67 -15.20 -41.72
CA THR A 109 53.86 -14.89 -40.30
C THR A 109 53.65 -13.42 -40.00
N GLU A 110 54.24 -12.51 -40.80
CA GLU A 110 54.02 -11.06 -40.65
C GLU A 110 52.53 -10.73 -40.72
N ARG A 111 51.82 -11.32 -41.68
CA ARG A 111 50.39 -11.07 -41.86
C ARG A 111 49.53 -11.64 -40.73
N LEU A 112 49.86 -12.83 -40.23
CA LEU A 112 49.21 -13.41 -39.05
C LEU A 112 49.46 -12.55 -37.80
N ILE A 113 50.68 -12.02 -37.63
CA ILE A 113 51.00 -11.10 -36.54
C ILE A 113 50.18 -9.81 -36.67
N GLU A 114 50.07 -9.21 -37.86
CA GLU A 114 49.22 -8.04 -38.09
C GLU A 114 47.75 -8.30 -37.70
N LEU A 115 47.17 -9.41 -38.16
CA LEU A 115 45.79 -9.78 -37.83
C LEU A 115 45.62 -10.10 -36.34
N SER A 116 46.66 -10.63 -35.70
CA SER A 116 46.66 -10.89 -34.26
C SER A 116 46.49 -9.61 -33.43
N THR A 117 46.78 -8.43 -34.00
CA THR A 117 46.59 -7.14 -33.30
C THR A 117 45.12 -6.70 -33.19
N LEU A 118 44.20 -7.35 -33.92
CA LEU A 118 42.76 -7.04 -33.89
C LEU A 118 42.06 -7.50 -32.58
N GLY A 119 42.75 -8.34 -31.81
CA GLY A 119 42.33 -8.82 -30.48
C GLY A 119 43.53 -9.03 -29.57
N ASN A 120 43.30 -9.38 -28.32
CA ASN A 120 44.38 -9.70 -27.38
C ASN A 120 44.77 -11.19 -27.47
N TYR A 121 45.07 -11.66 -28.68
CA TYR A 121 45.34 -13.07 -28.91
C TYR A 121 46.73 -13.46 -28.37
N THR A 122 46.75 -14.52 -27.58
CA THR A 122 47.99 -15.10 -27.05
C THR A 122 48.66 -15.93 -28.13
N ASP A 123 47.92 -16.89 -28.71
CA ASP A 123 48.31 -17.62 -29.90
C ASP A 123 47.45 -17.18 -31.09
N PHE A 124 48.07 -17.17 -32.27
CA PHE A 124 47.43 -16.82 -33.53
C PHE A 124 48.31 -17.29 -34.69
N GLY A 125 48.05 -18.50 -35.19
CA GLY A 125 48.91 -19.15 -36.17
C GLY A 125 48.26 -20.28 -36.95
N ILE A 126 48.99 -20.82 -37.92
CA ILE A 126 48.61 -21.99 -38.69
C ILE A 126 49.59 -23.11 -38.35
N VAL A 127 49.06 -24.30 -38.11
CA VAL A 127 49.83 -25.52 -37.84
C VAL A 127 49.50 -26.55 -38.91
N SER A 128 50.52 -27.17 -39.48
CA SER A 128 50.40 -28.19 -40.52
C SER A 128 50.45 -29.62 -39.99
N SER A 129 50.06 -30.59 -40.81
CA SER A 129 50.00 -32.02 -40.47
C SER A 129 51.35 -32.65 -40.10
N ASN A 130 52.47 -31.99 -40.42
CA ASN A 130 53.82 -32.35 -39.99
C ASN A 130 54.28 -31.59 -38.71
N GLU A 131 53.36 -30.95 -37.99
CA GLU A 131 53.57 -30.15 -36.77
C GLU A 131 54.38 -28.86 -36.96
N HIS A 132 54.71 -28.52 -38.20
CA HIS A 132 55.31 -27.22 -38.51
C HIS A 132 54.28 -26.09 -38.33
N ASN A 133 54.73 -24.92 -37.89
CA ASN A 133 53.82 -23.81 -37.60
C ASN A 133 54.37 -22.46 -38.06
N VAL A 134 53.43 -21.58 -38.41
CA VAL A 134 53.66 -20.20 -38.85
C VAL A 134 52.76 -19.25 -38.08
N GLY A 135 53.22 -18.01 -37.88
CA GLY A 135 52.52 -17.04 -37.04
C GLY A 135 53.01 -17.04 -35.59
N LYS A 136 52.13 -16.64 -34.67
CA LYS A 136 52.45 -16.45 -33.25
C LYS A 136 51.95 -17.65 -32.45
N ILE A 137 52.82 -18.62 -32.16
CA ILE A 137 52.52 -19.73 -31.24
C ILE A 137 53.46 -19.63 -30.04
N THR A 138 52.89 -19.47 -28.85
CA THR A 138 53.62 -19.30 -27.59
C THR A 138 54.14 -20.63 -27.04
N ASP A 139 55.26 -20.58 -26.33
CA ASP A 139 55.83 -21.75 -25.66
C ASP A 139 54.83 -22.40 -24.70
N GLY A 140 54.00 -21.60 -24.02
CA GLY A 140 52.95 -22.14 -23.14
C GLY A 140 51.89 -22.98 -23.86
N THR A 141 51.66 -22.77 -25.15
CA THR A 141 50.79 -23.67 -25.94
C THR A 141 51.59 -24.89 -26.42
N LYS A 142 52.83 -24.72 -26.85
CA LYS A 142 53.69 -25.87 -27.22
C LYS A 142 53.86 -26.85 -26.05
N ASP A 143 54.05 -26.33 -24.84
CA ASP A 143 54.16 -27.12 -23.60
C ASP A 143 52.87 -27.89 -23.27
N ILE A 144 51.69 -27.33 -23.57
CA ILE A 144 50.39 -28.01 -23.33
C ILE A 144 50.14 -29.10 -24.38
N PHE A 145 50.68 -28.95 -25.59
CA PHE A 145 50.42 -29.87 -26.69
C PHE A 145 51.60 -30.80 -27.01
N ASP A 146 52.69 -30.74 -26.25
CA ASP A 146 53.91 -31.54 -26.45
C ASP A 146 54.47 -31.48 -27.89
N ASP A 147 54.42 -30.31 -28.52
CA ASP A 147 54.73 -30.11 -29.95
C ASP A 147 53.87 -30.92 -30.96
N GLU A 148 52.83 -31.66 -30.52
CA GLU A 148 51.85 -32.37 -31.35
C GLU A 148 50.53 -31.57 -31.47
N ILE A 149 50.62 -30.28 -31.82
CA ILE A 149 49.48 -29.36 -31.85
C ILE A 149 48.45 -29.79 -32.91
N TYR A 150 48.88 -30.00 -34.15
CA TYR A 150 47.98 -30.35 -35.25
C TYR A 150 47.23 -31.63 -34.94
N LYS A 151 47.95 -32.69 -34.55
CA LYS A 151 47.34 -33.99 -34.26
C LYS A 151 46.31 -33.91 -33.15
N ARG A 152 46.67 -33.34 -31.98
CA ARG A 152 45.76 -33.23 -30.83
C ARG A 152 44.55 -32.34 -31.15
N VAL A 153 44.74 -31.22 -31.83
CA VAL A 153 43.64 -30.31 -32.19
C VAL A 153 42.75 -30.93 -33.27
N SER A 154 43.32 -31.59 -34.28
CA SER A 154 42.55 -32.30 -35.31
C SER A 154 41.68 -33.39 -34.70
N ASP A 155 42.22 -34.15 -33.73
CA ASP A 155 41.47 -35.17 -32.99
C ASP A 155 40.30 -34.56 -32.18
N LEU A 156 40.53 -33.41 -31.52
CA LEU A 156 39.48 -32.67 -30.79
C LEU A 156 38.39 -32.12 -31.72
N MET A 157 38.79 -31.62 -32.89
CA MET A 157 37.86 -31.07 -33.89
C MET A 157 37.02 -32.18 -34.54
N GLY A 158 37.58 -33.37 -34.72
CA GLY A 158 36.96 -34.44 -35.51
C GLY A 158 36.58 -33.94 -36.90
N ASP A 159 35.32 -34.16 -37.29
CA ASP A 159 34.76 -33.71 -38.57
C ASP A 159 34.36 -32.22 -38.58
N SER A 160 34.44 -31.52 -37.44
CA SER A 160 34.05 -30.11 -37.34
C SER A 160 35.05 -29.21 -38.06
N LYS A 161 34.52 -28.20 -38.76
CA LYS A 161 35.36 -27.18 -39.44
C LYS A 161 35.90 -26.13 -38.48
N ILE A 162 35.18 -25.87 -37.40
CA ILE A 162 35.56 -24.93 -36.35
C ILE A 162 35.27 -25.60 -35.00
N LYS A 163 36.06 -25.29 -33.97
CA LYS A 163 35.82 -25.76 -32.62
C LYS A 163 36.38 -24.79 -31.59
N TRP A 164 35.58 -24.46 -30.59
CA TRP A 164 36.04 -23.87 -29.34
C TRP A 164 36.32 -24.96 -28.31
N PHE A 165 37.38 -24.78 -27.52
CA PHE A 165 37.73 -25.71 -26.45
C PHE A 165 38.63 -25.05 -25.40
N THR A 166 38.72 -25.69 -24.23
CA THR A 166 39.58 -25.32 -23.10
C THR A 166 39.98 -26.58 -22.32
N GLY A 167 40.61 -26.43 -21.15
CA GLY A 167 40.88 -27.54 -20.23
C GLY A 167 41.95 -28.54 -20.67
N GLN A 168 42.73 -28.21 -21.70
CA GLN A 168 43.80 -29.09 -22.18
C GLN A 168 44.86 -29.28 -21.09
N ASP A 169 45.15 -30.53 -20.76
CA ASP A 169 46.00 -30.92 -19.64
C ASP A 169 45.60 -30.26 -18.29
N ASP A 170 44.29 -30.16 -18.04
CA ASP A 170 43.68 -29.51 -16.85
C ASP A 170 43.96 -27.99 -16.78
N ASN A 171 44.37 -27.38 -17.91
CA ASN A 171 44.61 -25.95 -18.01
C ASN A 171 43.40 -25.19 -18.55
N TYR A 172 42.64 -24.60 -17.64
CA TYR A 172 41.46 -23.76 -17.94
C TYR A 172 41.78 -22.27 -18.07
N ARG A 173 43.05 -21.87 -17.93
CA ARG A 173 43.44 -20.45 -18.04
C ARG A 173 43.51 -19.96 -19.48
N ARG A 174 43.38 -20.87 -20.44
CA ARG A 174 43.42 -20.57 -21.87
C ARG A 174 42.17 -21.10 -22.54
N VAL A 175 41.64 -20.27 -23.42
CA VAL A 175 40.52 -20.62 -24.27
C VAL A 175 41.01 -20.60 -25.72
N TYR A 176 40.75 -21.68 -26.43
CA TYR A 176 41.23 -21.92 -27.77
C TYR A 176 40.08 -21.90 -28.77
N PHE A 177 40.41 -21.39 -29.96
CA PHE A 177 39.60 -21.53 -31.15
C PHE A 177 40.45 -22.20 -32.23
N ALA A 178 39.90 -23.23 -32.87
CA ALA A 178 40.54 -23.87 -34.01
C ALA A 178 39.63 -23.85 -35.24
N GLY A 179 40.24 -23.67 -36.41
CA GLY A 179 39.57 -23.66 -37.70
C GLY A 179 40.34 -24.50 -38.72
N ARG A 180 39.68 -25.49 -39.32
CA ARG A 180 40.27 -26.36 -40.34
C ARG A 180 40.27 -25.62 -41.68
N ILE A 181 41.47 -25.32 -42.21
CA ILE A 181 41.64 -24.66 -43.50
C ILE A 181 41.51 -25.70 -44.62
N ASN A 182 42.25 -26.80 -44.49
CA ASN A 182 42.20 -27.98 -45.36
C ASN A 182 42.60 -29.23 -44.55
N ASP A 183 42.80 -30.37 -45.21
CA ASP A 183 43.16 -31.64 -44.54
C ASP A 183 44.55 -31.60 -43.91
N ASP A 184 45.42 -30.68 -44.29
CA ASP A 184 46.80 -30.59 -43.82
C ASP A 184 47.08 -29.34 -42.97
N LEU A 185 46.13 -28.42 -42.81
CA LEU A 185 46.31 -27.13 -42.15
C LEU A 185 45.16 -26.81 -41.18
N ILE A 186 45.54 -26.48 -39.95
CA ILE A 186 44.64 -25.97 -38.91
C ILE A 186 45.10 -24.58 -38.50
N PHE A 187 44.18 -23.63 -38.53
CA PHE A 187 44.34 -22.35 -37.85
C PHE A 187 44.04 -22.55 -36.35
N ILE A 188 44.90 -22.03 -35.49
CA ILE A 188 44.70 -22.02 -34.04
C ILE A 188 44.89 -20.61 -33.50
N SER A 189 44.00 -20.20 -32.62
CA SER A 189 44.15 -18.99 -31.84
C SER A 189 43.73 -19.22 -30.40
N SER A 190 44.27 -18.41 -29.48
CA SER A 190 43.96 -18.53 -28.06
C SER A 190 43.91 -17.17 -27.36
N VAL A 191 43.19 -17.13 -26.26
CA VAL A 191 43.14 -16.02 -25.31
C VAL A 191 43.26 -16.54 -23.89
N PHE A 192 43.71 -15.69 -22.96
CA PHE A 192 43.59 -16.00 -21.54
C PHE A 192 42.13 -15.93 -21.12
N SER A 193 41.71 -16.78 -20.17
CA SER A 193 40.33 -16.72 -19.65
C SER A 193 40.02 -15.40 -18.94
N THR A 194 41.03 -14.64 -18.52
CA THR A 194 40.85 -13.27 -18.00
C THR A 194 40.38 -12.28 -19.06
N GLU A 195 40.47 -12.57 -20.36
CA GLU A 195 39.88 -11.70 -21.38
C GLU A 195 38.35 -11.61 -21.26
N PHE A 196 37.72 -12.58 -20.60
CA PHE A 196 36.31 -12.54 -20.27
C PHE A 196 35.97 -11.46 -19.20
N ASP A 197 36.95 -10.88 -18.49
CA ASP A 197 36.72 -9.70 -17.63
C ASP A 197 36.15 -8.51 -18.41
N LEU A 198 36.41 -8.42 -19.71
CA LEU A 198 35.86 -7.38 -20.59
C LEU A 198 34.48 -7.73 -21.16
N VAL A 199 34.10 -9.00 -21.04
CA VAL A 199 32.87 -9.59 -21.60
C VAL A 199 31.77 -9.60 -20.54
N PHE A 200 32.14 -10.02 -19.32
CA PHE A 200 31.29 -9.93 -18.15
C PHE A 200 31.49 -8.55 -17.53
N LEU A 201 30.47 -7.71 -17.60
CA LEU A 201 30.54 -6.38 -16.98
C LEU A 201 30.77 -6.55 -15.47
N PRO A 202 31.74 -5.85 -14.87
CA PRO A 202 31.87 -5.83 -13.43
C PRO A 202 30.57 -5.28 -12.86
N SER A 203 29.93 -6.06 -12.00
CA SER A 203 28.77 -5.65 -11.21
C SER A 203 29.21 -4.68 -10.12
N ASP A 204 29.92 -3.61 -10.46
CA ASP A 204 30.42 -2.60 -9.50
C ASP A 204 29.28 -1.99 -8.65
N ASN A 205 28.04 -2.05 -9.16
CA ASN A 205 26.84 -1.62 -8.44
C ASN A 205 26.13 -2.74 -7.66
N TYR A 206 26.49 -4.01 -7.85
CA TYR A 206 25.81 -5.17 -7.26
C TYR A 206 26.81 -6.25 -6.83
N SER A 207 27.43 -6.07 -5.66
CA SER A 207 28.34 -7.06 -5.03
C SER A 207 27.72 -8.44 -4.75
N GLU A 208 26.40 -8.57 -4.92
CA GLU A 208 25.63 -9.79 -4.69
C GLU A 208 25.43 -10.62 -5.97
N ILE A 209 25.82 -10.09 -7.14
CA ILE A 209 25.64 -10.71 -8.46
C ILE A 209 26.97 -11.26 -8.95
N ASN A 210 27.00 -12.57 -9.17
CA ASN A 210 28.16 -13.28 -9.70
C ASN A 210 27.80 -13.94 -11.03
N THR A 211 28.70 -13.85 -12.00
CA THR A 211 28.59 -14.49 -13.32
C THR A 211 29.76 -15.41 -13.55
N MET A 212 29.48 -16.57 -14.14
CA MET A 212 30.43 -17.62 -14.43
C MET A 212 30.22 -18.14 -15.85
N LEU A 213 31.30 -18.59 -16.46
CA LEU A 213 31.30 -19.38 -17.69
C LEU A 213 31.86 -20.76 -17.35
N CYS A 214 31.13 -21.82 -17.69
CA CYS A 214 31.52 -23.20 -17.42
C CYS A 214 31.49 -24.05 -18.69
N ASP A 215 32.27 -25.13 -18.70
CA ASP A 215 32.07 -26.22 -19.66
C ASP A 215 30.86 -27.10 -19.29
N ASP A 216 30.53 -28.04 -20.16
CA ASP A 216 29.44 -29.01 -20.02
C ASP A 216 29.58 -29.92 -18.77
N ASP A 217 30.82 -30.19 -18.37
CA ASP A 217 31.17 -30.93 -17.16
C ASP A 217 31.06 -30.11 -15.86
N GLY A 218 30.69 -28.83 -15.99
CA GLY A 218 30.56 -27.88 -14.89
C GLY A 218 31.89 -27.44 -14.30
N ARG A 219 32.97 -27.45 -15.07
CA ARG A 219 34.25 -26.84 -14.69
C ARG A 219 34.30 -25.39 -15.11
N ILE A 220 34.86 -24.58 -14.22
CA ILE A 220 34.82 -23.13 -14.35
C ILE A 220 35.87 -22.66 -15.35
N ILE A 221 35.43 -22.05 -16.44
CA ILE A 221 36.28 -21.39 -17.44
C ILE A 221 36.61 -19.97 -16.97
N TYR A 222 35.60 -19.27 -16.44
CA TYR A 222 35.70 -17.91 -15.93
C TYR A 222 34.71 -17.67 -14.78
N ALA A 223 35.08 -16.85 -13.80
CA ALA A 223 34.20 -16.39 -12.73
C ALA A 223 34.61 -14.99 -12.24
N ASN A 224 33.62 -14.13 -11.97
CA ASN A 224 33.85 -12.76 -11.49
C ASN A 224 33.75 -12.58 -9.96
N ASP A 225 33.41 -13.64 -9.21
CA ASP A 225 33.07 -13.59 -7.78
C ASP A 225 34.29 -13.48 -6.84
N GLY A 226 35.51 -13.58 -7.40
CA GLY A 226 36.78 -13.59 -6.68
C GLY A 226 36.98 -14.76 -5.69
N LYS A 227 36.02 -15.69 -5.61
CA LYS A 227 36.04 -16.85 -4.69
C LYS A 227 36.27 -18.14 -5.46
N SER A 228 35.69 -18.24 -6.64
CA SER A 228 35.75 -19.39 -7.51
C SER A 228 37.10 -19.49 -8.21
N VAL A 229 37.59 -20.72 -8.35
CA VAL A 229 38.89 -20.99 -8.97
C VAL A 229 38.68 -21.60 -10.34
N VAL A 230 39.28 -20.97 -11.36
CA VAL A 230 39.28 -21.46 -12.75
C VAL A 230 39.83 -22.89 -12.80
N GLY A 231 39.07 -23.79 -13.44
CA GLY A 231 39.34 -25.22 -13.60
C GLY A 231 38.71 -26.13 -12.54
N GLU A 232 38.30 -25.58 -11.39
CA GLU A 232 37.55 -26.34 -10.39
C GLU A 232 36.12 -26.62 -10.86
N LYS A 233 35.54 -27.71 -10.35
CA LYS A 233 34.11 -27.98 -10.56
C LYS A 233 33.26 -27.02 -9.76
N LEU A 234 32.11 -26.67 -10.32
CA LEU A 234 31.04 -25.99 -9.62
C LEU A 234 30.71 -26.70 -8.31
N ASP A 235 30.27 -25.92 -7.33
CA ASP A 235 29.82 -26.48 -6.07
C ASP A 235 28.64 -27.43 -6.29
N GLU A 236 28.42 -28.35 -5.34
CA GLU A 236 27.37 -29.38 -5.46
C GLU A 236 25.95 -28.78 -5.56
N LYS A 237 25.79 -27.50 -5.19
CA LYS A 237 24.53 -26.77 -5.32
C LYS A 237 24.31 -26.33 -6.76
N LEU A 238 25.30 -25.70 -7.37
CA LEU A 238 25.23 -25.20 -8.74
C LEU A 238 25.25 -26.35 -9.75
N SER A 239 26.00 -27.41 -9.48
CA SER A 239 26.09 -28.58 -10.36
C SER A 239 24.74 -29.26 -10.60
N LYS A 240 23.83 -29.25 -9.62
CA LYS A 240 22.48 -29.83 -9.76
C LYS A 240 21.60 -29.10 -10.79
N PHE A 241 21.91 -27.86 -11.10
CA PHE A 241 21.13 -27.11 -12.09
C PHE A 241 21.55 -27.37 -13.52
N LEU A 242 22.82 -27.72 -13.74
CA LEU A 242 23.26 -28.16 -15.07
C LEU A 242 22.46 -29.39 -15.53
N GLU A 243 22.06 -30.27 -14.61
CA GLU A 243 21.18 -31.42 -14.91
C GLU A 243 19.74 -31.00 -15.30
N GLY A 244 19.30 -29.80 -14.88
CA GLY A 244 17.95 -29.29 -15.10
C GLY A 244 17.74 -28.51 -16.41
N GLY A 245 18.83 -28.14 -17.09
CA GLY A 245 18.81 -27.37 -18.34
C GLY A 245 18.70 -25.85 -18.15
N THR A 246 18.41 -25.14 -19.24
CA THR A 246 18.37 -23.67 -19.30
C THR A 246 17.15 -23.06 -18.59
N GLY A 247 17.34 -21.87 -18.02
CA GLY A 247 16.31 -21.08 -17.37
C GLY A 247 16.70 -20.54 -15.99
N VAL A 248 15.74 -19.85 -15.36
CA VAL A 248 15.90 -19.29 -14.02
C VAL A 248 15.36 -20.27 -12.99
N THR A 249 16.22 -20.65 -12.05
CA THR A 249 15.86 -21.60 -10.98
C THR A 249 16.33 -21.09 -9.62
N VAL A 250 15.61 -21.48 -8.57
CA VAL A 250 15.91 -21.10 -7.17
C VAL A 250 16.64 -22.25 -6.48
N SER A 251 17.81 -21.98 -5.90
CA SER A 251 18.69 -23.00 -5.29
C SER A 251 18.23 -23.42 -3.91
N ASP A 252 18.09 -22.46 -3.01
CA ASP A 252 17.97 -22.75 -1.59
C ASP A 252 17.19 -21.68 -0.84
N MET A 253 16.07 -21.19 -1.40
CA MET A 253 15.31 -20.02 -0.92
C MET A 253 16.12 -18.72 -0.77
N THR A 254 17.46 -18.77 -0.85
CA THR A 254 18.40 -17.68 -0.63
C THR A 254 19.22 -17.36 -1.86
N THR A 255 19.46 -18.30 -2.76
CA THR A 255 20.21 -18.02 -4.00
C THR A 255 19.31 -18.21 -5.22
N ILE A 256 19.30 -17.19 -6.08
CA ILE A 256 18.69 -17.23 -7.41
C ILE A 256 19.77 -17.58 -8.41
N CYS A 257 19.49 -18.49 -9.32
CA CYS A 257 20.40 -18.91 -10.39
C CYS A 257 19.70 -18.75 -11.74
N ALA A 258 20.39 -18.21 -12.73
CA ALA A 258 19.96 -18.20 -14.13
C ALA A 258 21.04 -18.88 -14.97
N ILE A 259 20.61 -19.70 -15.92
CA ILE A 259 21.49 -20.56 -16.73
C ILE A 259 21.05 -20.46 -18.18
N ASP A 260 22.00 -20.17 -19.07
CA ASP A 260 21.79 -20.19 -20.52
C ASP A 260 22.94 -20.94 -21.19
N ASP A 261 22.59 -21.78 -22.16
CA ASP A 261 23.57 -22.50 -22.98
C ASP A 261 24.22 -21.52 -23.95
N CYS A 262 25.55 -21.55 -24.00
CA CYS A 262 26.36 -20.80 -24.93
C CYS A 262 26.93 -21.71 -26.03
N SER A 263 27.67 -21.12 -26.97
CA SER A 263 28.24 -21.85 -28.10
C SER A 263 29.29 -22.88 -27.65
N ASP A 264 29.32 -24.05 -28.33
CA ASP A 264 30.27 -25.15 -28.09
C ASP A 264 30.18 -25.82 -26.70
N ASP A 265 28.94 -26.12 -26.27
CA ASP A 265 28.61 -26.88 -25.05
C ASP A 265 28.99 -26.16 -23.74
N TRP A 266 29.27 -24.86 -23.79
CA TRP A 266 29.50 -24.05 -22.61
C TRP A 266 28.22 -23.46 -22.05
N VAL A 267 28.26 -23.05 -20.80
CA VAL A 267 27.09 -22.55 -20.08
C VAL A 267 27.44 -21.28 -19.34
N VAL A 268 26.60 -20.26 -19.47
CA VAL A 268 26.67 -19.03 -18.68
C VAL A 268 25.75 -19.16 -17.48
N ILE A 269 26.30 -18.89 -16.30
CA ILE A 269 25.61 -19.01 -15.01
C ILE A 269 25.68 -17.68 -14.28
N THR A 270 24.53 -17.12 -13.92
CA THR A 270 24.42 -15.93 -13.08
C THR A 270 23.76 -16.29 -11.76
N THR A 271 24.33 -15.85 -10.65
CA THR A 271 23.80 -16.09 -9.31
C THR A 271 23.61 -14.79 -8.54
N VAL A 272 22.54 -14.74 -7.73
CA VAL A 272 22.24 -13.64 -6.81
C VAL A 272 22.06 -14.20 -5.41
N ASP A 273 22.86 -13.73 -4.44
CA ASP A 273 22.70 -14.10 -3.03
C ASP A 273 21.71 -13.17 -2.30
N MET A 274 20.50 -13.68 -2.06
CA MET A 274 19.41 -13.00 -1.36
C MET A 274 19.50 -13.11 0.17
N SER A 275 20.54 -13.73 0.74
CA SER A 275 20.61 -14.01 2.18
C SER A 275 20.49 -12.76 3.04
N ASP A 276 21.21 -11.68 2.70
CA ASP A 276 21.18 -10.43 3.45
C ASP A 276 19.88 -9.65 3.19
N THR A 277 19.39 -9.67 1.96
CA THR A 277 18.09 -9.10 1.57
C THR A 277 16.93 -9.75 2.35
N LEU A 278 16.87 -11.09 2.39
CA LEU A 278 15.87 -11.84 3.16
C LEU A 278 15.99 -11.56 4.65
N ARG A 279 17.21 -11.54 5.21
CA ARG A 279 17.45 -11.18 6.61
C ARG A 279 16.93 -9.77 6.92
N HIS A 280 17.13 -8.82 6.00
CA HIS A 280 16.58 -7.47 6.12
C HIS A 280 15.04 -7.48 6.16
N TYR A 281 14.39 -8.17 5.21
CA TYR A 281 12.93 -8.29 5.18
C TYR A 281 12.36 -8.94 6.45
N VAL A 282 12.97 -10.04 6.92
CA VAL A 282 12.55 -10.72 8.16
C VAL A 282 12.70 -9.78 9.37
N LYS A 283 13.84 -9.08 9.49
CA LYS A 283 14.09 -8.15 10.60
C LYS A 283 13.14 -6.95 10.58
N THR A 284 12.87 -6.40 9.41
CA THR A 284 11.91 -5.30 9.23
C THR A 284 10.49 -5.78 9.51
N GLY A 285 10.12 -6.98 9.06
CA GLY A 285 8.87 -7.65 9.44
C GLY A 285 8.72 -7.73 10.96
N LEU A 286 9.69 -8.32 11.66
CA LEU A 286 9.68 -8.43 13.13
C LEU A 286 9.50 -7.07 13.84
N LYS A 287 10.15 -6.00 13.35
CA LYS A 287 9.97 -4.65 13.90
C LYS A 287 8.54 -4.14 13.69
N CYS A 288 7.99 -4.29 12.49
CA CYS A 288 6.61 -3.92 12.19
C CYS A 288 5.60 -4.71 13.04
N LEU A 289 5.84 -6.00 13.25
CA LEU A 289 5.03 -6.83 14.16
C LEU A 289 5.08 -6.30 15.59
N GLY A 290 6.26 -5.91 16.07
CA GLY A 290 6.41 -5.28 17.39
C GLY A 290 5.61 -3.99 17.52
N ILE A 291 5.67 -3.10 16.53
CA ILE A 291 4.88 -1.87 16.48
C ILE A 291 3.38 -2.20 16.49
N PHE A 292 2.96 -3.18 15.68
CA PHE A 292 1.56 -3.60 15.60
C PHE A 292 1.03 -4.12 16.95
N ILE A 293 1.81 -4.96 17.66
CA ILE A 293 1.46 -5.43 19.00
C ILE A 293 1.38 -4.26 19.99
N CYS A 294 2.33 -3.32 19.95
CA CYS A 294 2.29 -2.12 20.80
C CYS A 294 1.02 -1.29 20.54
N CYS A 295 0.67 -1.05 19.28
CA CYS A 295 -0.57 -0.36 18.90
C CYS A 295 -1.80 -1.10 19.40
N ALA A 296 -1.85 -2.43 19.27
CA ALA A 296 -2.95 -3.24 19.77
C ALA A 296 -3.07 -3.15 21.31
N VAL A 297 -1.96 -3.17 22.04
CA VAL A 297 -1.95 -2.98 23.50
C VAL A 297 -2.46 -1.59 23.87
N ILE A 298 -2.00 -0.54 23.18
CA ILE A 298 -2.49 0.83 23.39
C ILE A 298 -4.00 0.90 23.12
N PHE A 299 -4.48 0.28 22.04
CA PHE A 299 -5.91 0.27 21.70
C PHE A 299 -6.75 -0.49 22.74
N ILE A 300 -6.23 -1.60 23.26
CA ILE A 300 -6.84 -2.34 24.38
C ILE A 300 -6.83 -1.48 25.65
N MET A 301 -5.74 -0.77 25.95
CA MET A 301 -5.66 0.11 27.12
C MET A 301 -6.62 1.29 27.00
N ILE A 302 -6.73 1.94 25.84
CA ILE A 302 -7.70 3.01 25.58
C ILE A 302 -9.14 2.46 25.70
N SER A 303 -9.41 1.30 25.11
CA SER A 303 -10.73 0.66 25.18
C SER A 303 -11.08 0.25 26.61
N ALA A 304 -10.12 -0.24 27.39
CA ALA A 304 -10.28 -0.59 28.79
C ALA A 304 -10.46 0.67 29.66
N ALA A 305 -9.71 1.74 29.40
CA ALA A 305 -9.86 3.03 30.05
C ALA A 305 -11.24 3.63 29.76
N ALA A 306 -11.68 3.67 28.50
CA ALA A 306 -13.02 4.09 28.13
C ALA A 306 -14.11 3.20 28.75
N ALA A 307 -13.87 1.89 28.91
CA ALA A 307 -14.80 0.99 29.59
C ALA A 307 -14.78 1.10 31.13
N ALA A 308 -13.68 1.59 31.72
CA ALA A 308 -13.52 1.87 33.14
C ALA A 308 -14.09 3.25 33.52
N ASP A 309 -13.96 4.23 32.62
CA ASP A 309 -14.65 5.53 32.64
C ASP A 309 -16.16 5.40 32.34
N ASN A 310 -16.62 4.18 32.03
CA ASN A 310 -18.03 3.80 31.94
C ASN A 310 -18.46 2.88 33.11
N ASP A 311 -17.65 2.76 34.18
CA ASP A 311 -18.06 2.08 35.40
C ASP A 311 -19.00 2.99 36.22
N PRO A 312 -20.21 2.55 36.64
CA PRO A 312 -21.21 3.44 37.26
C PRO A 312 -20.77 4.12 38.57
N GLN A 313 -19.64 3.71 39.17
CA GLN A 313 -19.06 4.35 40.34
C GLN A 313 -18.01 5.43 40.00
N ASN A 314 -17.41 5.38 38.81
CA ASN A 314 -16.37 6.31 38.34
C ASN A 314 -16.64 6.80 36.90
N GLY A 315 -17.88 6.74 36.43
CA GLY A 315 -18.27 7.41 35.20
C GLY A 315 -17.98 8.90 35.34
N PRO A 316 -17.88 9.67 34.25
CA PRO A 316 -17.99 11.10 34.37
C PRO A 316 -19.22 11.32 35.25
N LYS A 317 -19.06 12.12 36.30
CA LYS A 317 -20.17 12.96 36.68
C LYS A 317 -20.44 13.74 35.39
N PHE A 318 -21.26 13.19 34.48
CA PHE A 318 -22.26 14.00 33.83
C PHE A 318 -22.75 14.80 35.01
N GLY A 319 -22.33 16.06 35.05
CA GLY A 319 -22.99 17.00 35.93
C GLY A 319 -24.45 16.64 35.73
N LYS A 320 -25.18 16.45 36.82
CA LYS A 320 -26.60 16.67 36.72
C LYS A 320 -26.66 18.10 36.19
N TYR A 321 -26.66 18.28 34.87
CA TYR A 321 -27.15 19.49 34.25
C TYR A 321 -28.50 19.61 34.93
N PRO A 322 -28.71 20.70 35.68
CA PRO A 322 -29.91 20.85 36.44
C PRO A 322 -31.05 20.47 35.51
N LYS A 323 -31.85 19.46 35.88
CA LYS A 323 -33.01 19.09 35.06
C LYS A 323 -33.95 20.28 34.91
N VAL A 324 -33.82 21.22 35.83
CA VAL A 324 -34.65 22.38 36.02
C VAL A 324 -33.73 23.60 36.06
N ASP A 325 -34.07 24.62 35.29
CA ASP A 325 -33.45 25.94 35.35
C ASP A 325 -33.71 26.60 36.71
N GLU A 326 -32.66 27.13 37.34
CA GLU A 326 -32.73 27.64 38.72
C GLU A 326 -33.58 28.91 38.84
N ASN A 327 -33.70 29.71 37.78
CA ASN A 327 -34.48 30.93 37.79
C ASN A 327 -35.98 30.65 37.60
N THR A 328 -36.32 29.89 36.57
CA THR A 328 -37.70 29.71 36.07
C THR A 328 -38.41 28.48 36.63
N GLY A 329 -37.67 27.49 37.15
CA GLY A 329 -38.25 26.22 37.57
C GLY A 329 -38.74 25.33 36.41
N LEU A 330 -38.48 25.72 35.16
CA LEU A 330 -38.77 24.95 33.96
C LEU A 330 -37.63 23.99 33.61
N PHE A 331 -37.87 23.04 32.70
CA PHE A 331 -36.79 22.18 32.22
C PHE A 331 -35.71 22.97 31.47
N THR A 332 -34.45 22.55 31.62
CA THR A 332 -33.34 23.10 30.82
C THR A 332 -33.46 22.67 29.36
N ALA A 333 -32.80 23.40 28.46
CA ALA A 333 -32.87 23.15 27.01
C ALA A 333 -32.64 21.68 26.65
N GLU A 334 -31.53 21.10 27.11
CA GLU A 334 -31.15 19.70 26.85
C GLU A 334 -32.19 18.72 27.40
N TYR A 335 -32.73 18.95 28.60
CA TYR A 335 -33.74 18.04 29.18
C TYR A 335 -35.08 18.15 28.47
N THR A 336 -35.42 19.35 27.97
CA THR A 336 -36.67 19.63 27.26
C THR A 336 -36.66 18.95 25.89
N GLU A 337 -35.60 19.15 25.12
CA GLU A 337 -35.38 18.51 23.81
C GLU A 337 -35.49 16.99 23.93
N ASN A 338 -34.70 16.37 24.82
CA ASN A 338 -34.75 14.92 25.05
C ASN A 338 -36.15 14.44 25.46
N SER A 339 -36.85 15.19 26.33
CA SER A 339 -38.20 14.82 26.76
C SER A 339 -39.21 14.87 25.61
N ILE A 340 -39.09 15.86 24.71
CA ILE A 340 -39.96 16.00 23.54
C ILE A 340 -39.69 14.84 22.57
N MET A 341 -38.42 14.55 22.27
CA MET A 341 -38.04 13.43 21.41
C MET A 341 -38.56 12.09 21.95
N ASP A 342 -38.35 11.80 23.24
CA ASP A 342 -38.88 10.60 23.91
C ASP A 342 -40.42 10.53 23.79
N LYS A 343 -41.11 11.67 23.93
CA LYS A 343 -42.56 11.75 23.81
C LYS A 343 -43.02 11.52 22.37
N MET A 344 -42.32 12.04 21.37
CA MET A 344 -42.61 11.82 19.95
C MET A 344 -42.40 10.35 19.55
N GLU A 345 -41.34 9.69 20.05
CA GLU A 345 -41.09 8.27 19.78
C GLU A 345 -42.13 7.34 20.44
N THR A 346 -42.66 7.74 21.60
CA THR A 346 -43.59 6.92 22.39
C THR A 346 -45.06 7.25 22.17
N CYS A 347 -45.39 8.32 21.42
CA CYS A 347 -46.77 8.71 21.17
C CYS A 347 -47.48 7.72 20.23
N ILE A 348 -48.80 7.62 20.39
CA ILE A 348 -49.62 6.68 19.60
C ILE A 348 -49.88 7.29 18.23
N SER A 349 -49.88 6.49 17.17
CA SER A 349 -50.27 6.95 15.83
C SER A 349 -51.65 7.62 15.84
N GLY A 350 -51.73 8.86 15.35
CA GLY A 350 -52.93 9.69 15.42
C GLY A 350 -52.98 10.66 16.60
N SER A 351 -51.90 10.79 17.38
CA SER A 351 -51.76 11.85 18.39
C SER A 351 -51.78 13.24 17.73
N THR A 352 -52.26 14.26 18.45
CA THR A 352 -52.22 15.65 18.00
C THR A 352 -51.54 16.48 19.09
N ILE A 353 -50.29 16.87 18.86
CA ILE A 353 -49.48 17.55 19.86
C ILE A 353 -49.01 18.89 19.30
N ALA A 354 -49.20 19.97 20.07
CA ALA A 354 -48.75 21.30 19.69
C ALA A 354 -47.34 21.54 20.21
N PHE A 355 -46.41 21.88 19.32
CA PHE A 355 -45.10 22.41 19.69
C PHE A 355 -45.21 23.94 19.64
N ILE A 356 -45.09 24.60 20.79
CA ILE A 356 -45.28 26.03 20.94
C ILE A 356 -43.97 26.66 21.42
N ILE A 357 -43.48 27.67 20.71
CA ILE A 357 -42.37 28.54 21.12
C ILE A 357 -42.94 29.87 21.59
N VAL A 358 -42.48 30.33 22.74
CA VAL A 358 -42.81 31.64 23.30
C VAL A 358 -41.52 32.42 23.50
N LYS A 359 -41.44 33.64 22.93
CA LYS A 359 -40.24 34.47 23.01
C LYS A 359 -40.55 35.87 23.49
N ILE A 360 -39.77 36.38 24.44
CA ILE A 360 -39.87 37.75 24.95
C ILE A 360 -39.17 38.70 23.95
N THR A 361 -39.94 39.50 23.23
CA THR A 361 -39.44 40.32 22.11
C THR A 361 -38.78 41.61 22.57
N ASN A 362 -39.15 42.11 23.75
CA ASN A 362 -38.54 43.31 24.35
C ASN A 362 -37.51 43.00 25.44
N LEU A 363 -36.96 41.78 25.48
CA LEU A 363 -36.02 41.34 26.51
C LEU A 363 -34.79 42.25 26.62
N GLU A 364 -34.18 42.60 25.48
CA GLU A 364 -33.01 43.49 25.45
C GLU A 364 -33.34 44.91 25.91
N LEU A 365 -34.56 45.39 25.63
CA LEU A 365 -35.02 46.69 26.14
C LEU A 365 -35.20 46.66 27.65
N ILE A 366 -35.72 45.55 28.20
CA ILE A 366 -35.83 45.34 29.65
C ILE A 366 -34.44 45.32 30.28
N ARG A 367 -33.49 44.59 29.69
CA ARG A 367 -32.09 44.51 30.14
C ARG A 367 -31.43 45.89 30.19
N LEU A 368 -31.54 46.67 29.11
CA LEU A 368 -30.92 47.99 29.01
C LEU A 368 -31.50 49.01 30.00
N ASN A 369 -32.80 48.93 30.28
CA ASN A 369 -33.47 49.89 31.16
C ASN A 369 -33.40 49.53 32.65
N TYR A 370 -33.38 48.23 32.97
CA TYR A 370 -33.61 47.75 34.34
C TYR A 370 -32.58 46.71 34.84
N GLY A 371 -31.72 46.20 33.96
CA GLY A 371 -30.64 45.27 34.30
C GLY A 371 -31.06 43.80 34.40
N GLU A 372 -30.05 42.93 34.65
CA GLU A 372 -30.16 41.46 34.65
C GLU A 372 -31.19 40.90 35.62
N GLU A 373 -31.37 41.53 36.79
CA GLU A 373 -32.33 41.05 37.80
C GLU A 373 -33.77 41.11 37.30
N ILE A 374 -34.09 42.12 36.47
CA ILE A 374 -35.43 42.33 35.93
C ILE A 374 -35.66 41.50 34.67
N VAL A 375 -34.59 41.14 33.95
CA VAL A 375 -34.64 40.09 32.91
C VAL A 375 -35.05 38.77 33.55
N ALA A 376 -34.39 38.39 34.65
CA ALA A 376 -34.73 37.17 35.39
C ALA A 376 -36.17 37.19 35.93
N GLU A 377 -36.67 38.34 36.40
CA GLU A 377 -38.08 38.52 36.77
C GLU A 377 -39.03 38.30 35.57
N ALA A 378 -38.72 38.88 34.42
CA ALA A 378 -39.53 38.74 33.21
C ALA A 378 -39.65 37.27 32.78
N GLU A 379 -38.54 36.54 32.81
CA GLU A 379 -38.52 35.11 32.51
C GLU A 379 -39.36 34.29 33.50
N ARG A 380 -39.27 34.60 34.81
CA ARG A 380 -40.08 33.92 35.83
C ARG A 380 -41.58 34.11 35.60
N LYS A 381 -42.02 35.33 35.28
CA LYS A 381 -43.43 35.60 35.03
C LYS A 381 -43.96 34.88 33.80
N VAL A 382 -43.17 34.81 32.72
CA VAL A 382 -43.54 34.03 31.54
C VAL A 382 -43.56 32.54 31.86
N ALA A 383 -42.58 32.04 32.61
CA ALA A 383 -42.54 30.66 33.05
C ALA A 383 -43.74 30.27 33.92
N GLU A 384 -44.15 31.13 34.86
CA GLU A 384 -45.36 30.94 35.68
C GLU A 384 -46.61 30.78 34.81
N ILE A 385 -46.80 31.66 33.82
CA ILE A 385 -47.93 31.56 32.88
C ILE A 385 -47.89 30.23 32.11
N LEU A 386 -46.72 29.78 31.67
CA LEU A 386 -46.58 28.49 30.97
C LEU A 386 -46.88 27.31 31.89
N VAL A 387 -46.45 27.35 33.15
CA VAL A 387 -46.73 26.34 34.17
C VAL A 387 -48.21 26.29 34.54
N GLU A 388 -48.89 27.43 34.58
CA GLU A 388 -50.33 27.50 34.85
C GLU A 388 -51.17 26.98 33.67
N ASN A 389 -50.70 27.19 32.44
CA ASN A 389 -51.42 26.76 31.24
C ASN A 389 -51.21 25.27 30.91
N ARG A 390 -50.08 24.68 31.30
CA ARG A 390 -49.77 23.28 30.97
C ARG A 390 -50.68 22.27 31.67
N LYS A 391 -50.96 21.16 31.01
CA LYS A 391 -51.63 19.99 31.60
C LYS A 391 -50.61 19.00 32.13
N GLU A 392 -51.09 18.06 32.95
CA GLU A 392 -50.28 16.93 33.41
C GLU A 392 -49.82 16.09 32.21
N GLY A 393 -48.50 15.97 32.04
CA GLY A 393 -47.89 15.26 30.92
C GLY A 393 -47.41 16.14 29.77
N ASP A 394 -47.71 17.44 29.78
CA ASP A 394 -47.10 18.41 28.87
C ASP A 394 -45.65 18.70 29.28
N ILE A 395 -44.80 18.98 28.29
CA ILE A 395 -43.37 19.25 28.50
C ILE A 395 -43.16 20.75 28.33
N CYS A 396 -42.52 21.40 29.30
CA CYS A 396 -42.25 22.83 29.25
C CYS A 396 -40.84 23.14 29.74
N GLY A 397 -40.13 23.96 28.97
CA GLY A 397 -38.71 24.24 29.17
C GLY A 397 -38.27 25.60 28.66
N ILE A 398 -37.10 26.02 29.11
CA ILE A 398 -36.37 27.18 28.58
C ILE A 398 -35.31 26.68 27.60
N PHE A 399 -35.38 27.12 26.34
CA PHE A 399 -34.41 26.76 25.31
C PHE A 399 -33.20 27.69 25.33
N ARG A 400 -33.48 28.99 25.42
CA ARG A 400 -32.48 30.07 25.46
C ARG A 400 -33.05 31.20 26.31
N GLU A 401 -32.20 32.17 26.65
CA GLU A 401 -32.62 33.34 27.43
C GLU A 401 -33.81 34.04 26.75
N GLY A 402 -34.91 34.19 27.49
CA GLY A 402 -36.18 34.73 27.00
C GLY A 402 -36.94 33.89 25.96
N GLU A 403 -36.55 32.64 25.72
CA GLU A 403 -37.20 31.73 24.76
C GLU A 403 -37.59 30.39 25.41
N PHE A 404 -38.88 30.08 25.33
CA PHE A 404 -39.50 28.95 26.00
C PHE A 404 -40.17 28.02 25.01
N ALA A 405 -40.16 26.73 25.34
CA ALA A 405 -40.86 25.70 24.58
C ALA A 405 -41.94 25.04 25.43
N LEU A 406 -43.07 24.73 24.79
CA LEU A 406 -44.18 24.00 25.37
C LEU A 406 -44.68 22.95 24.36
N PHE A 407 -44.60 21.69 24.74
CA PHE A 407 -45.08 20.55 23.96
C PHE A 407 -46.35 20.01 24.62
N ALA A 408 -47.50 20.39 24.07
CA ALA A 408 -48.82 20.21 24.70
C ALA A 408 -49.68 19.18 23.96
N ASP A 409 -50.15 18.16 24.70
CA ASP A 409 -50.94 17.07 24.12
C ASP A 409 -52.44 17.46 24.01
N HIS A 410 -52.93 17.50 22.77
CA HIS A 410 -54.30 17.83 22.42
C HIS A 410 -55.03 16.67 21.72
N THR A 411 -54.48 15.45 21.85
CA THR A 411 -55.01 14.26 21.19
C THR A 411 -56.49 14.07 21.49
N ASN A 412 -57.29 13.98 20.44
CA ASN A 412 -58.72 13.72 20.52
C ASN A 412 -59.13 12.72 19.43
N PHE A 413 -60.18 11.93 19.70
CA PHE A 413 -60.72 11.02 18.69
C PHE A 413 -61.27 11.76 17.46
N ASP A 414 -61.77 12.98 17.65
CA ASP A 414 -62.17 13.87 16.57
C ASP A 414 -61.02 14.83 16.22
N LEU A 415 -60.43 14.63 15.04
CA LEU A 415 -59.30 15.42 14.56
C LEU A 415 -59.65 16.91 14.38
N VAL A 416 -60.87 17.23 13.90
CA VAL A 416 -61.32 18.62 13.73
C VAL A 416 -61.40 19.29 15.09
N ARG A 417 -61.87 18.56 16.10
CA ARG A 417 -61.92 19.03 17.48
C ARG A 417 -60.51 19.16 18.09
N ALA A 418 -59.59 18.24 17.81
CA ALA A 418 -58.21 18.32 18.26
C ALA A 418 -57.53 19.61 17.77
N TYR A 419 -57.64 19.92 16.46
CA TYR A 419 -57.13 21.17 15.90
C TYR A 419 -57.85 22.42 16.43
N GLY A 420 -59.17 22.35 16.62
CA GLY A 420 -59.93 23.40 17.27
C GLY A 420 -59.40 23.69 18.69
N ASN A 421 -59.06 22.65 19.44
CA ASN A 421 -58.48 22.77 20.77
C ASN A 421 -57.07 23.38 20.73
N VAL A 422 -56.21 23.00 19.79
CA VAL A 422 -54.88 23.60 19.62
C VAL A 422 -55.00 25.10 19.33
N ARG A 423 -55.88 25.49 18.38
CA ARG A 423 -56.10 26.91 18.05
C ARG A 423 -56.65 27.70 19.24
N ALA A 424 -57.59 27.13 19.98
CA ALA A 424 -58.13 27.75 21.19
C ALA A 424 -57.05 27.90 22.28
N TYR A 425 -56.22 26.87 22.46
CA TYR A 425 -55.16 26.84 23.47
C TYR A 425 -54.06 27.86 23.20
N VAL A 426 -53.54 27.91 21.96
CA VAL A 426 -52.54 28.89 21.54
C VAL A 426 -53.07 30.32 21.68
N LYS A 427 -54.36 30.53 21.37
CA LYS A 427 -55.00 31.83 21.56
C LYS A 427 -55.13 32.21 23.05
N GLU A 428 -55.60 31.29 23.90
CA GLU A 428 -55.74 31.53 25.34
C GLU A 428 -54.38 31.83 25.99
N LEU A 429 -53.35 31.07 25.63
CA LEU A 429 -51.98 31.30 26.09
C LEU A 429 -51.50 32.70 25.69
N ASN A 430 -51.73 33.10 24.45
CA ASN A 430 -51.38 34.43 23.95
C ASN A 430 -52.13 35.55 24.69
N ASP A 431 -53.42 35.38 24.95
CA ASP A 431 -54.23 36.37 25.67
C ASP A 431 -53.71 36.55 27.11
N LYS A 432 -53.29 35.47 27.79
CA LYS A 432 -52.65 35.54 29.12
C LYS A 432 -51.27 36.22 29.07
N LEU A 433 -50.47 35.92 28.05
CA LEU A 433 -49.15 36.54 27.88
C LEU A 433 -49.24 38.05 27.58
N LYS A 434 -50.32 38.53 26.95
CA LYS A 434 -50.56 39.96 26.72
C LYS A 434 -50.79 40.76 28.01
N GLU A 435 -51.31 40.11 29.04
CA GLU A 435 -51.53 40.72 30.35
C GLU A 435 -50.28 40.64 31.25
N CYS A 436 -49.19 40.01 30.78
CA CYS A 436 -47.95 39.85 31.53
C CYS A 436 -47.20 41.19 31.65
N CYS A 437 -47.03 41.66 32.89
CA CYS A 437 -46.34 42.92 33.20
C CYS A 437 -45.25 42.72 34.25
N LEU A 438 -44.24 43.60 34.23
CA LEU A 438 -43.23 43.69 35.28
C LEU A 438 -43.86 44.28 36.57
N ASP A 439 -43.29 43.95 37.73
CA ASP A 439 -43.73 44.54 39.00
C ASP A 439 -43.49 46.07 39.02
N ASP A 440 -44.13 46.76 39.97
CA ASP A 440 -43.96 48.20 40.21
C ASP A 440 -44.25 49.11 38.98
N ASP A 441 -45.23 48.73 38.15
CA ASP A 441 -45.67 49.48 36.96
C ASP A 441 -44.56 49.75 35.92
N ARG A 442 -43.49 48.93 35.90
CA ARG A 442 -42.32 49.07 34.99
C ARG A 442 -42.61 48.70 33.53
N GLY A 443 -43.84 48.33 33.19
CA GLY A 443 -44.31 48.10 31.82
C GLY A 443 -44.61 46.64 31.48
N TYR A 444 -44.97 46.40 30.22
CA TYR A 444 -45.41 45.09 29.72
C TYR A 444 -44.24 44.22 29.23
N ILE A 445 -44.37 42.91 29.44
CA ILE A 445 -43.48 41.90 28.85
C ILE A 445 -44.11 41.48 27.51
N LYS A 446 -43.48 41.87 26.40
CA LYS A 446 -44.01 41.58 25.06
C LYS A 446 -43.57 40.19 24.64
N CYS A 447 -44.51 39.30 24.40
CA CYS A 447 -44.23 37.93 23.98
C CYS A 447 -44.75 37.66 22.56
N ALA A 448 -43.95 37.01 21.73
CA ALA A 448 -44.39 36.39 20.48
C ALA A 448 -44.60 34.90 20.70
N VAL A 449 -45.62 34.33 20.04
CA VAL A 449 -45.98 32.91 20.16
C VAL A 449 -46.02 32.27 18.78
N GLY A 450 -45.16 31.30 18.53
CA GLY A 450 -45.18 30.46 17.33
C GLY A 450 -45.59 29.04 17.69
N ALA A 451 -46.36 28.37 16.82
CA ALA A 451 -46.71 26.98 17.05
C ALA A 451 -46.70 26.15 15.77
N SER A 452 -46.28 24.90 15.88
CA SER A 452 -46.43 23.85 14.87
C SER A 452 -47.19 22.66 15.47
N VAL A 453 -47.74 21.78 14.64
CA VAL A 453 -48.58 20.68 15.12
C VAL A 453 -48.09 19.34 14.59
N TYR A 454 -47.75 18.44 15.51
CA TYR A 454 -47.43 17.05 15.21
C TYR A 454 -48.72 16.23 15.03
N PRO A 455 -48.79 15.33 14.03
CA PRO A 455 -47.84 15.12 12.92
C PRO A 455 -48.18 15.91 11.64
N GLU A 456 -49.22 16.77 11.63
CA GLU A 456 -49.66 17.46 10.39
C GLU A 456 -48.60 18.36 9.76
N THR A 457 -47.84 19.07 10.60
CA THR A 457 -46.78 19.97 10.13
C THR A 457 -45.53 19.16 9.74
N SER A 458 -45.05 18.34 10.67
CA SER A 458 -44.00 17.33 10.48
C SER A 458 -44.08 16.26 11.58
N ASP A 459 -43.53 15.08 11.31
CA ASP A 459 -43.30 14.00 12.28
C ASP A 459 -41.84 13.91 12.77
N ASP A 460 -40.96 14.76 12.24
CA ASP A 460 -39.56 14.92 12.65
C ASP A 460 -39.40 16.09 13.64
N TYR A 461 -38.56 15.91 14.66
CA TYR A 461 -38.35 16.91 15.71
C TYR A 461 -37.73 18.21 15.18
N ASP A 462 -36.67 18.10 14.37
CA ASP A 462 -35.93 19.26 13.87
C ASP A 462 -36.82 20.10 12.96
N GLU A 463 -37.57 19.44 12.06
CA GLU A 463 -38.53 20.13 11.21
C GLU A 463 -39.67 20.76 12.02
N LEU A 464 -40.20 20.08 13.04
CA LEU A 464 -41.30 20.60 13.86
C LEU A 464 -40.87 21.86 14.63
N TYR A 465 -39.65 21.85 15.17
CA TYR A 465 -39.02 23.00 15.82
C TYR A 465 -38.84 24.16 14.82
N GLU A 466 -38.24 23.92 13.65
CA GLU A 466 -37.99 24.94 12.63
C GLU A 466 -39.29 25.64 12.19
N MET A 467 -40.39 24.89 12.05
CA MET A 467 -41.68 25.47 11.68
C MET A 467 -42.32 26.30 12.80
N ALA A 468 -42.15 25.89 14.06
CA ALA A 468 -42.59 26.68 15.21
C ALA A 468 -41.78 27.98 15.33
N GLU A 469 -40.47 27.92 15.07
CA GLU A 469 -39.56 29.08 15.07
C GLU A 469 -39.95 30.08 13.99
N LYS A 470 -40.17 29.63 12.74
CA LYS A 470 -40.67 30.48 11.64
C LYS A 470 -42.01 31.13 11.96
N ALA A 471 -42.92 30.40 12.62
CA ALA A 471 -44.19 30.97 13.07
C ALA A 471 -43.97 32.03 14.15
N CYS A 472 -43.04 31.80 15.08
CA CYS A 472 -42.66 32.76 16.12
C CYS A 472 -42.04 34.04 15.50
N GLU A 473 -41.14 33.91 14.53
CA GLU A 473 -40.57 35.06 13.82
C GLU A 473 -41.65 35.91 13.11
N LYS A 474 -42.65 35.26 12.49
CA LYS A 474 -43.80 35.97 11.90
C LYS A 474 -44.63 36.69 12.97
N ALA A 475 -44.77 36.09 14.16
CA ALA A 475 -45.45 36.69 15.30
C ALA A 475 -44.71 37.92 15.84
N GLU A 476 -43.37 37.91 15.87
CA GLU A 476 -42.53 39.02 16.32
C GLU A 476 -42.70 40.28 15.47
N HIS A 477 -42.83 40.13 14.16
CA HIS A 477 -42.95 41.25 13.21
C HIS A 477 -44.36 41.83 13.12
N SER A 478 -45.32 41.31 13.90
CA SER A 478 -46.66 41.86 13.99
C SER A 478 -46.70 43.02 15.00
N GLU A 479 -47.33 44.14 14.65
CA GLU A 479 -47.42 45.35 15.50
C GLU A 479 -48.00 45.09 16.91
N ASP A 480 -48.70 43.96 17.11
CA ASP A 480 -49.43 43.63 18.34
C ASP A 480 -49.07 42.24 18.91
N ALA A 481 -47.86 41.74 18.60
CA ALA A 481 -47.29 40.47 19.10
C ALA A 481 -48.33 39.34 19.18
N ARG A 482 -48.65 38.75 18.02
CA ARG A 482 -49.78 37.81 17.85
C ARG A 482 -49.29 36.38 17.83
N ALA A 483 -50.07 35.46 18.38
CA ALA A 483 -49.80 34.05 18.15
C ALA A 483 -50.03 33.62 16.70
N VAL A 484 -49.09 32.89 16.14
CA VAL A 484 -49.14 32.32 14.78
C VAL A 484 -48.99 30.81 14.88
N ILE A 485 -49.90 30.08 14.24
CA ILE A 485 -49.79 28.63 14.05
C ILE A 485 -49.36 28.41 12.61
N TYR A 486 -48.30 27.63 12.43
CA TYR A 486 -47.75 27.30 11.13
C TYR A 486 -48.76 26.50 10.28
N ASP A 487 -49.00 26.95 9.05
CA ASP A 487 -49.81 26.23 8.06
C ASP A 487 -48.96 25.96 6.81
N LYS A 488 -48.74 24.67 6.53
CA LYS A 488 -47.90 24.20 5.41
C LYS A 488 -48.47 24.64 4.05
N LYS A 489 -49.78 24.86 3.95
CA LYS A 489 -50.45 25.25 2.69
C LYS A 489 -50.21 26.71 2.31
N GLU A 490 -50.03 27.61 3.27
CA GLU A 490 -49.75 29.03 2.99
C GLU A 490 -48.31 29.24 2.47
N GLU A 491 -47.36 28.38 2.87
CA GLU A 491 -45.97 28.46 2.41
C GLU A 491 -45.78 27.95 0.97
N GLU A 492 -46.52 26.91 0.55
CA GLU A 492 -46.50 26.43 -0.84
C GLU A 492 -47.07 27.44 -1.85
N VAL A 493 -48.07 28.24 -1.44
CA VAL A 493 -48.70 29.27 -2.30
C VAL A 493 -47.84 30.55 -2.40
N SER A 494 -46.96 30.80 -1.43
CA SER A 494 -46.02 31.94 -1.45
C SER A 494 -44.71 31.64 -2.20
N ARG A 495 -44.45 30.36 -2.49
CA ARG A 495 -43.33 29.89 -3.33
C ARG A 495 -43.73 29.63 -4.80
N SER A 496 -45.02 29.75 -5.12
CA SER A 496 -45.58 29.76 -6.49
C SER A 496 -45.87 31.19 -6.94
#